data_AF-A0A167T160-F1
#
_entry.id   AF-A0A167T160-F1
#
_cell.length_a   1.000
_cell.length_b   1.000
_cell.length_c   1.000
_cell.angle_alpha   90.00
_cell.angle_beta   90.00
_cell.angle_gamma   90.00
#
_symmetry.space_group_name_H-M   'P 1'
#
loop_
_entity.id
_entity.type
_entity.pdbx_description
1 polymer ?
#
loop_
_entity_poly.entity_id
_entity_poly.type
_entity_poly.pdbx_seq_one_letter_code
_entity_poly.pdbx_strand_id
1 'polypeptide(L)'
;MSDALNGGGRRGMRVVSAEEGVGEAPSGQLFAEKTLSGPGWKRIEVQIVGDGAGDVVHLWERECSVQRRFQNVVEVSVLFLSFTKST
;
A
#
# COMPACT_ATOMS: atom_id res chain seq x y z
N MET A 1 7.32 9.74 -4.86
CA MET A 1 7.43 8.28 -4.97
C MET A 1 7.05 7.88 -6.37
N SER A 2 7.88 7.12 -7.09
CA SER A 2 7.56 6.59 -8.42
C SER A 2 7.35 5.08 -8.37
N ASP A 3 6.37 4.55 -9.09
CA ASP A 3 6.14 3.10 -9.26
C ASP A 3 5.88 2.74 -10.73
N ALA A 4 6.32 1.55 -11.11
CA ALA A 4 6.14 1.01 -12.45
C ALA A 4 4.78 0.31 -12.56
N LEU A 5 4.02 0.64 -13.61
CA LEU A 5 2.62 0.25 -13.78
C LEU A 5 2.31 -1.26 -13.68
N ASN A 6 3.29 -2.13 -13.94
CA ASN A 6 3.13 -3.59 -13.93
C ASN A 6 3.96 -4.31 -12.85
N GLY A 7 4.54 -3.56 -11.91
CA GLY A 7 5.43 -4.08 -10.86
C GLY A 7 4.68 -4.49 -9.59
N GLY A 8 4.01 -5.65 -9.59
CA GLY A 8 3.43 -6.20 -8.36
C GLY A 8 4.48 -6.36 -7.24
N GLY A 9 4.11 -5.97 -6.02
CA GLY A 9 4.95 -6.17 -4.82
C GLY A 9 6.02 -5.11 -4.56
N ARG A 10 5.81 -3.84 -4.95
CA ARG A 10 6.63 -2.68 -4.55
C ARG A 10 8.14 -2.79 -4.85
N ARG A 11 8.54 -3.64 -5.81
CA ARG A 11 9.95 -3.85 -6.19
C ARG A 11 10.48 -2.79 -7.17
N GLY A 12 9.59 -2.04 -7.83
CA GLY A 12 9.94 -0.95 -8.76
C GLY A 12 9.84 0.45 -8.14
N MET A 13 9.67 0.52 -6.82
CA MET A 13 9.37 1.74 -6.08
C MET A 13 10.63 2.55 -5.73
N ARG A 14 10.67 3.83 -6.10
CA ARG A 14 11.78 4.75 -5.77
C ARG A 14 11.26 6.09 -5.23
N VAL A 15 11.95 6.65 -4.24
CA VAL A 15 11.76 8.05 -3.85
C VAL A 15 12.62 8.90 -4.77
N VAL A 16 11.96 9.77 -5.53
CA VAL A 16 12.59 10.74 -6.44
C VAL A 16 12.32 12.14 -5.92
N SER A 17 13.30 13.02 -6.07
CA SER A 17 13.12 14.45 -5.83
C SER A 17 12.24 15.06 -6.94
N ALA A 18 11.69 16.26 -6.70
CA ALA A 18 10.83 16.93 -7.69
C ALA A 18 11.59 17.33 -8.97
N GLU A 19 12.92 17.43 -8.89
CA GLU A 19 13.81 17.88 -9.96
C GLU A 19 14.40 16.72 -10.81
N GLU A 20 14.51 15.50 -10.26
CA GLU A 20 15.10 14.32 -10.93
C GLU A 20 14.10 13.53 -11.79
N GLY A 21 13.22 14.22 -12.51
CA GLY A 21 12.08 13.67 -13.27
C GLY A 21 12.33 12.31 -13.96
N VAL A 22 11.82 11.24 -13.33
CA VAL A 22 11.05 10.12 -13.91
C VAL A 22 11.56 9.62 -15.29
N GLY A 23 12.85 9.29 -15.41
CA GLY A 23 13.48 8.88 -16.68
C GLY A 23 13.74 7.38 -16.88
N GLU A 24 13.47 6.52 -15.89
CA GLU A 24 14.01 5.14 -15.86
C GLU A 24 12.94 4.02 -15.78
N ALA A 25 11.75 4.18 -16.39
CA ALA A 25 10.84 3.03 -16.52
C ALA A 25 11.11 2.25 -17.82
N PRO A 26 11.39 0.94 -17.74
CA PRO A 26 11.53 0.09 -18.92
C PRO A 26 10.30 0.07 -19.83
N SER A 27 9.10 0.32 -19.28
CA SER A 27 7.82 0.35 -19.99
C SER A 27 7.33 1.77 -20.33
N GLY A 28 8.11 2.83 -20.01
CA GLY A 28 7.75 4.23 -20.28
C GLY A 28 6.54 4.76 -19.49
N GLN A 29 6.03 3.97 -18.55
CA GLN A 29 4.77 4.22 -17.86
C GLN A 29 5.03 4.22 -16.34
N LEU A 30 5.04 5.41 -15.74
CA LEU A 30 5.35 5.66 -14.33
C LEU A 30 4.20 6.43 -13.69
N PHE A 31 3.80 6.01 -12.49
CA PHE A 31 3.01 6.82 -11.59
C PHE A 31 3.90 7.52 -10.59
N ALA A 32 3.63 8.79 -10.33
CA ALA A 32 4.28 9.56 -9.28
C ALA A 32 3.25 10.02 -8.25
N GLU A 33 3.49 9.70 -6.97
CA GLU A 33 2.69 10.16 -5.84
C GLU A 33 3.56 10.93 -4.83
N LYS A 34 2.93 11.81 -4.05
CA LYS A 34 3.62 12.51 -2.96
C LYS A 34 4.07 11.50 -1.91
N THR A 35 5.37 11.42 -1.64
CA THR A 35 5.89 10.58 -0.57
C THR A 35 5.55 11.21 0.79
N LEU A 36 4.96 10.42 1.69
CA LEU A 36 4.81 10.76 3.09
C LEU A 36 6.01 10.16 3.85
N SER A 37 6.85 11.03 4.41
CA SER A 37 8.06 10.65 5.14
C SER A 37 8.10 11.29 6.53
N GLY A 38 8.75 10.62 7.49
CA GLY A 38 8.92 11.10 8.86
C GLY A 38 8.38 10.11 9.92
N PRO A 39 8.76 10.29 11.20
CA PRO A 39 8.22 9.49 12.29
C PRO A 39 6.73 9.80 12.49
N GLY A 40 5.92 8.77 12.78
CA GLY A 40 4.49 8.91 13.09
C GLY A 40 3.53 8.59 11.94
N TRP A 41 4.00 8.45 10.71
CA TRP A 41 3.17 7.93 9.62
C TRP A 41 2.96 6.43 9.76
N LYS A 42 1.71 5.98 9.61
CA LYS A 42 1.34 4.57 9.66
C LYS A 42 0.83 4.11 8.30
N ARG A 43 1.15 2.88 7.92
CA ARG A 43 0.47 2.20 6.81
C ARG A 43 -0.55 1.25 7.38
N ILE A 44 -1.81 1.53 7.10
CA ILE A 44 -2.92 0.66 7.46
C ILE A 44 -3.49 0.03 6.18
N GLU A 45 -3.62 -1.29 6.18
CA GLU A 45 -4.24 -2.06 5.11
C GLU A 45 -5.52 -2.72 5.62
N VAL A 46 -6.62 -2.55 4.90
CA VAL A 46 -7.91 -3.17 5.26
C VAL A 46 -8.12 -4.38 4.37
N GLN A 47 -8.38 -5.53 4.98
CA GLN A 47 -8.72 -6.73 4.22
C GLN A 47 -10.18 -6.67 3.82
N ILE A 48 -10.49 -6.88 2.55
CA ILE A 48 -11.86 -6.99 2.04
C ILE A 48 -12.06 -8.40 1.49
N VAL A 49 -13.23 -8.99 1.73
CA VAL A 49 -13.67 -10.26 1.16
C VAL A 49 -15.07 -10.07 0.60
N GLY A 50 -15.25 -10.39 -0.68
CA GLY A 50 -16.55 -10.42 -1.33
C GLY A 50 -16.92 -11.85 -1.73
N ASP A 51 -18.21 -12.20 -1.64
CA ASP A 51 -18.72 -13.52 -2.01
C ASP A 51 -19.06 -13.64 -3.51
N GLY A 52 -19.05 -12.52 -4.24
CA GLY A 52 -19.40 -12.45 -5.67
C GLY A 52 -20.91 -12.43 -5.95
N ALA A 53 -21.75 -12.59 -4.93
CA ALA A 53 -23.21 -12.48 -5.00
C ALA A 53 -23.73 -11.12 -4.50
N GLY A 54 -22.83 -10.27 -3.98
CA GLY A 54 -23.13 -8.89 -3.57
C GLY A 54 -22.79 -8.62 -2.11
N ASP A 55 -22.53 -9.65 -1.30
CA ASP A 55 -22.08 -9.47 0.07
C ASP A 55 -20.57 -9.17 0.08
N VAL A 56 -20.20 -8.09 0.80
CA VAL A 56 -18.81 -7.69 1.02
C VAL A 56 -18.59 -7.46 2.50
N VAL A 57 -17.51 -8.01 3.04
CA VAL A 57 -17.10 -7.84 4.43
C VAL A 57 -15.67 -7.31 4.49
N HIS A 58 -15.40 -6.44 5.47
CA HIS A 58 -14.03 -6.06 5.81
C HIS A 58 -13.56 -6.89 7.00
N LEU A 59 -12.37 -7.46 6.90
CA LEU A 59 -11.72 -8.28 7.92
C LEU A 59 -10.62 -7.47 8.61
N TRP A 60 -11.05 -6.47 9.39
CA TRP A 60 -10.18 -5.63 10.20
C TRP A 60 -9.08 -4.90 9.41
N GLU A 61 -8.23 -4.23 10.18
CA GLU A 61 -7.07 -3.52 9.71
C GLU A 61 -5.78 -4.24 10.10
N ARG A 62 -4.76 -4.07 9.25
CA ARG A 62 -3.38 -4.46 9.50
C ARG A 62 -2.50 -3.22 9.47
N GLU A 63 -1.77 -3.00 10.54
CA GLU A 63 -0.70 -2.00 10.57
C GLU A 63 0.58 -2.61 9.97
N CYS A 64 0.94 -2.15 8.77
CA CYS A 64 2.09 -2.60 7.99
C CYS A 64 3.19 -1.52 7.93
N SER A 65 3.26 -0.64 8.95
CA SER A 65 4.18 0.51 9.00
C SER A 65 5.66 0.11 8.98
N VAL A 66 6.00 -1.08 9.48
CA VAL A 66 7.37 -1.56 9.57
C VAL A 66 7.80 -2.17 8.24
N GLN A 67 8.55 -1.37 7.48
CA GLN A 67 8.98 -1.72 6.12
C GLN A 67 10.47 -1.52 5.92
N ARG A 68 11.09 -2.35 5.07
CA ARG A 68 12.43 -2.12 4.54
C ARG A 68 12.35 -2.10 3.03
N ARG A 69 12.87 -1.04 2.41
CA ARG A 69 12.88 -0.87 0.95
C ARG A 69 11.49 -1.11 0.32
N PHE A 70 10.46 -0.53 0.93
CA PHE A 70 9.06 -0.64 0.51
C PHE A 70 8.47 -2.06 0.55
N GLN A 71 9.13 -2.99 1.24
CA GLN A 71 8.61 -4.34 1.53
C GLN A 71 8.13 -4.40 2.98
N ASN A 72 6.97 -5.01 3.20
CA ASN A 72 6.45 -5.28 4.55
C ASN A 72 7.43 -6.23 5.26
N VAL A 73 7.90 -5.83 6.45
CA VAL A 73 8.80 -6.67 7.28
C VAL A 73 8.06 -7.22 8.48
N VAL A 74 7.21 -6.40 9.10
CA VAL A 74 6.34 -6.81 10.21
C VAL A 74 4.94 -6.26 9.93
N GLU A 75 3.95 -7.13 10.13
CA GLU A 75 2.54 -6.79 10.04
C GLU A 75 1.89 -7.09 11.40
N VAL A 76 1.17 -6.10 11.94
CA VAL A 76 0.47 -6.23 13.21
C VAL A 76 -1.01 -6.07 12.95
N SER A 77 -1.81 -7.00 13.47
CA SER A 77 -3.26 -6.87 13.51
C SER A 77 -3.70 -6.76 14.97
N VAL A 78 -4.52 -5.76 15.26
CA VAL A 78 -5.16 -5.63 16.57
C VAL A 78 -6.61 -6.08 16.45
N LEU A 79 -6.99 -7.04 17.29
CA LEU A 79 -8.33 -7.62 17.30
C LEU A 79 -9.24 -6.68 18.11
N PHE A 80 -9.77 -5.60 17.53
CA PHE A 80 -10.56 -4.64 18.32
C PHE A 80 -11.92 -4.20 17.75
N LEU A 81 -12.35 -4.61 16.55
CA LEU A 81 -13.68 -4.22 16.04
C LEU A 81 -14.45 -5.43 15.52
N SER A 82 -15.47 -5.86 16.24
CA SER A 82 -16.46 -6.88 15.86
C SER A 82 -16.81 -6.89 14.36
N PHE A 83 -17.01 -8.09 13.80
CA PHE A 83 -17.58 -8.34 12.46
C PHE A 83 -18.80 -7.43 12.22
N THR A 84 -18.62 -6.30 11.53
CA THR A 84 -19.76 -5.48 11.08
C THR A 84 -20.07 -5.89 9.65
N LYS A 85 -21.15 -6.66 9.49
CA LYS A 85 -21.75 -6.90 8.18
C LYS A 85 -22.28 -5.54 7.69
N SER A 86 -21.60 -4.94 6.71
CA SER A 86 -22.12 -3.75 6.03
C SER A 86 -23.12 -4.24 5.00
N THR A 87 -24.38 -4.39 5.41
CA THR A 87 -25.54 -4.49 4.49
C THR A 87 -25.67 -3.22 3.65
#